data_AF-G4YEM6-F1
#
_entry.id   AF-G4YEM6-F1
#
_cell.length_a   1.000
_cell.length_b   1.000
_cell.length_c   1.000
_cell.angle_alpha   90.00
_cell.angle_beta   90.00
_cell.angle_gamma   90.00
#
_symmetry.space_group_name_H-M   'P 1'
#
loop_
_entity.id
_entity.type
_entity.pdbx_description
1 polymer ?
#
loop_
_entity_poly.entity_id
_entity_poly.type
_entity_poly.pdbx_seq_one_letter_code
_entity_poly.pdbx_strand_id
1 'polypeptide(L)'
;MADRLMVRSWTHHLRHFNKMADALANIAIDSKTSKQAFAADVPDLPQNWSSVVTFLQGDVDHWIDTLCVYVSHTSGYGGKLPGLH
;
A
#
# COMPACT_ATOMS: atom_id res chain seq x y z
N MET A 1 8.95 10.61 10.54
CA MET A 1 8.02 9.45 10.65
C MET A 1 8.58 8.21 9.96
N ALA A 2 9.15 8.33 8.75
CA ALA A 2 9.78 7.21 8.03
C ALA A 2 10.91 6.50 8.80
N ASP A 3 11.71 7.24 9.57
CA ASP A 3 12.81 6.69 10.37
C ASP A 3 12.35 5.72 11.48
N ARG A 4 11.16 5.93 12.04
CA ARG A 4 10.58 5.04 13.06
C ARG A 4 9.95 3.76 12.46
N LEU A 5 9.69 3.75 11.16
CA LEU A 5 9.06 2.63 10.45
C LEU A 5 10.07 1.74 9.71
N MET A 6 11.37 2.07 9.76
CA MET A 6 12.43 1.38 9.00
C MET A 6 12.06 1.19 7.52
N VAL A 7 11.53 2.26 6.88
CA VAL A 7 11.17 2.20 5.46
C VAL A 7 12.41 1.87 4.63
N ARG A 8 12.43 0.67 4.03
CA ARG A 8 13.59 0.16 3.30
C ARG A 8 13.68 0.67 1.87
N SER A 9 12.55 0.93 1.24
CA SER A 9 12.47 1.38 -0.15
C SER A 9 11.13 2.07 -0.42
N TRP A 10 11.11 2.90 -1.46
CA TRP A 10 9.91 3.48 -2.04
C TRP A 10 9.72 2.89 -3.43
N THR A 11 8.55 2.30 -3.68
CA THR A 11 8.21 1.69 -4.97
C THR A 11 7.03 2.44 -5.57
N HIS A 12 7.16 2.84 -6.84
CA HIS A 12 6.07 3.48 -7.55
C HIS A 12 5.13 2.43 -8.15
N HIS A 13 3.89 2.39 -7.69
CA HIS A 13 2.84 1.54 -8.26
C HIS A 13 2.01 2.31 -9.28
N LEU A 14 1.60 1.63 -10.36
CA LEU A 14 0.67 2.21 -11.32
C LEU A 14 -0.67 2.47 -10.65
N ARG A 15 -1.32 3.59 -11.00
CA ARG A 15 -2.62 4.00 -10.41
C ARG A 15 -3.70 2.93 -10.48
N HIS A 16 -3.63 2.03 -11.46
CA HIS A 16 -4.58 0.94 -11.61
C HIS A 16 -4.54 -0.04 -10.42
N PHE A 17 -3.39 -0.16 -9.75
CA PHE A 17 -3.13 -1.04 -8.60
C PHE A 17 -3.00 -0.24 -7.29
N ASN A 18 -3.70 0.90 -7.21
CA ASN A 18 -3.73 1.74 -6.01
C ASN A 18 -5.14 2.34 -5.78
N LYS A 19 -6.17 1.67 -6.30
CA LYS A 19 -7.56 2.15 -6.29
C LYS A 19 -8.18 2.07 -4.91
N MET A 20 -7.76 1.10 -4.10
CA MET A 20 -8.13 1.00 -2.69
C MET A 20 -7.63 2.22 -1.92
N ALA A 21 -6.37 2.62 -2.10
CA ALA A 21 -5.81 3.79 -1.44
C ALA A 21 -6.46 5.10 -1.92
N ASP A 22 -6.75 5.20 -3.22
CA ASP A 22 -7.50 6.33 -3.79
C ASP A 22 -8.90 6.46 -3.17
N ALA A 23 -9.65 5.34 -3.09
CA ALA A 23 -10.96 5.31 -2.45
C ALA A 23 -10.89 5.69 -0.96
N LEU A 24 -9.88 5.21 -0.22
CA LEU A 24 -9.66 5.59 1.18
C LEU A 24 -9.37 7.09 1.34
N ALA A 25 -8.55 7.66 0.46
CA ALA A 25 -8.26 9.09 0.48
C ALA A 25 -9.54 9.91 0.25
N ASN A 26 -10.38 9.52 -0.72
CA ASN A 26 -11.65 10.18 -0.98
C ASN A 26 -12.61 10.09 0.22
N ILE A 27 -12.73 8.92 0.86
CA ILE A 27 -13.55 8.77 2.08
C ILE A 27 -13.06 9.66 3.22
N ALA A 28 -11.74 9.75 3.42
CA ALA A 28 -11.15 10.58 4.46
C ALA A 28 -11.43 12.07 4.21
N ILE A 29 -11.32 12.51 2.95
CA ILE A 29 -11.62 13.88 2.52
C ILE A 29 -13.11 14.19 2.74
N ASP A 30 -14.01 13.32 2.25
CA ASP A 30 -15.45 13.53 2.33
C ASP A 30 -15.96 13.54 3.76
N SER A 31 -15.48 12.61 4.58
CA SER A 31 -15.85 12.51 5.99
C SER A 31 -15.13 13.52 6.87
N LYS A 32 -14.04 14.12 6.39
CA LYS A 32 -13.12 14.97 7.15
C LYS A 32 -12.60 14.29 8.43
N THR A 33 -12.45 12.97 8.39
CA THR A 33 -12.03 12.16 9.54
C THR A 33 -10.91 11.19 9.17
N SER A 34 -10.01 10.94 10.12
CA SER A 34 -9.04 9.85 10.03
C SER A 34 -9.67 8.57 10.57
N LYS A 35 -9.61 7.49 9.79
CA LYS A 35 -10.17 6.19 10.14
C LYS A 35 -9.14 5.09 9.85
N GLN A 36 -9.12 4.09 10.73
CA GLN A 36 -8.37 2.86 10.55
C GLN A 36 -9.36 1.71 10.75
N ALA A 37 -9.23 0.68 9.91
CA ALA A 37 -10.03 -0.54 9.98
C ALA A 37 -9.10 -1.74 9.92
N PHE A 38 -9.46 -2.79 10.65
CA PHE A 38 -8.80 -4.09 10.64
C PHE A 38 -9.62 -5.09 9.83
N ALA A 39 -9.01 -6.22 9.47
CA ALA A 39 -9.68 -7.28 8.72
C ALA A 39 -10.96 -7.79 9.43
N ALA A 40 -10.96 -7.79 10.76
CA ALA A 40 -12.11 -8.16 11.57
C ALA A 40 -13.30 -7.18 11.45
N ASP A 41 -13.03 -5.92 11.09
CA ASP A 41 -14.05 -4.88 10.99
C ASP A 41 -14.78 -4.89 9.64
N VAL A 42 -14.23 -5.61 8.64
CA VAL A 42 -14.74 -5.62 7.25
C VAL A 42 -16.24 -5.92 7.15
N PRO A 43 -16.81 -6.88 7.90
CA PRO A 43 -18.25 -7.15 7.85
C PRO A 43 -19.12 -5.97 8.32
N ASP A 44 -18.59 -5.13 9.21
CA ASP A 44 -19.31 -4.03 9.87
C ASP A 44 -18.98 -2.65 9.25
N LEU A 45 -18.19 -2.62 8.18
CA LEU A 45 -17.80 -1.37 7.56
C LEU A 45 -19.00 -0.67 6.91
N PRO A 46 -19.07 0.68 7.00
CA PRO A 46 -20.16 1.42 6.37
C PRO A 46 -20.13 1.26 4.84
N GLN A 47 -21.29 1.36 4.20
CA GLN A 47 -21.45 1.10 2.77
C GLN A 47 -20.52 1.92 1.85
N ASN A 48 -20.11 3.12 2.26
CA ASN A 48 -19.16 3.94 1.49
C ASN A 48 -17.74 3.35 1.42
N TRP A 49 -17.44 2.27 2.17
CA TRP A 49 -16.20 1.48 2.06
C TRP A 49 -16.29 0.33 1.04
N SER A 50 -17.45 0.10 0.41
CA SER A 50 -17.64 -1.01 -0.55
C SER A 50 -16.59 -1.05 -1.67
N SER A 51 -16.25 0.11 -2.25
CA SER A 51 -15.19 0.22 -3.27
C SER A 51 -13.81 -0.12 -2.70
N VAL A 52 -13.52 0.25 -1.45
CA VAL A 52 -12.26 -0.08 -0.77
C VAL A 52 -12.12 -1.59 -0.67
N VAL A 53 -13.14 -2.28 -0.16
CA VAL A 53 -13.14 -3.74 0.01
C VAL A 53 -13.03 -4.46 -1.34
N THR A 54 -13.67 -3.92 -2.39
CA THR A 54 -13.62 -4.48 -3.75
C THR A 54 -12.20 -4.44 -4.33
N PHE A 55 -11.44 -3.36 -4.11
CA PHE A 55 -10.08 -3.23 -4.65
C PHE A 55 -8.99 -3.80 -3.74
N LEU A 56 -9.29 -4.00 -2.46
CA LEU A 56 -8.33 -4.37 -1.42
C LEU A 56 -7.45 -5.56 -1.82
N GLN A 57 -8.08 -6.68 -2.21
CA GLN A 57 -7.35 -7.91 -2.51
C GLN A 57 -6.40 -7.74 -3.69
N GLY A 58 -6.89 -7.17 -4.80
CA GLY A 58 -6.08 -7.00 -6.01
C GLY A 58 -4.92 -6.04 -5.85
N ASP A 59 -5.13 -4.93 -5.11
CA ASP A 59 -4.05 -3.98 -4.83
C ASP A 59 -2.99 -4.60 -3.91
N VAL A 60 -3.40 -5.27 -2.83
CA VAL A 60 -2.47 -5.90 -1.87
C VAL A 60 -1.69 -7.04 -2.54
N ASP A 61 -2.33 -7.90 -3.32
CA ASP A 61 -1.66 -8.97 -4.05
C ASP A 61 -0.61 -8.41 -5.01
N HIS A 62 -0.93 -7.34 -5.75
CA HIS A 62 0.01 -6.69 -6.64
C HIS A 62 1.19 -6.06 -5.89
N TRP A 63 0.95 -5.44 -4.74
CA TRP A 63 2.02 -4.88 -3.92
C TRP A 63 2.95 -5.97 -3.41
N ILE A 64 2.41 -7.09 -2.93
CA ILE A 64 3.20 -8.24 -2.45
C ILE A 64 4.03 -8.83 -3.60
N ASP A 65 3.44 -9.06 -4.76
CA ASP A 65 4.14 -9.60 -5.93
C ASP A 65 5.28 -8.68 -6.38
N THR A 66 5.01 -7.38 -6.50
CA THR A 66 6.02 -6.37 -6.85
C THR A 66 7.17 -6.38 -5.84
N LEU A 67 6.88 -6.44 -4.54
CA LEU A 67 7.91 -6.50 -3.49
C LEU A 67 8.71 -7.81 -3.57
N CYS A 68 8.07 -8.94 -3.88
CA CYS A 68 8.74 -10.24 -4.02
C CYS A 68 9.76 -10.23 -5.16
N VAL A 69 9.44 -9.61 -6.30
CA VAL A 69 10.36 -9.44 -7.44
C VAL A 69 11.58 -8.60 -7.03
N TYR A 70 11.37 -7.49 -6.32
CA TYR A 70 12.46 -6.63 -5.85
C TYR A 70 13.36 -7.31 -4.80
N VAL A 71 12.79 -8.08 -3.87
CA VAL A 71 13.58 -8.84 -2.87
C VAL A 71 14.39 -9.95 -3.55
N SER A 72 13.81 -10.63 -4.55
CA SER A 72 14.52 -11.67 -5.31
C SER A 72 15.68 -11.10 -6.11
N HIS A 73 15.52 -9.91 -6.71
CA HIS A 73 16.62 -9.21 -7.40
C HIS A 73 17.70 -8.68 -6.44
N THR A 74 17.34 -8.24 -5.24
CA THR A 74 18.31 -7.70 -4.26
C THR A 74 19.03 -8.79 -3.47
N SER A 75 18.42 -9.97 -3.29
CA SER A 75 19.08 -11.12 -2.66
C SER A 75 20.17 -11.75 -3.57
N GLY A 76 20.21 -11.40 -4.86
CA GLY A 76 21.22 -11.81 -5.83
C GLY A 76 22.44 -10.89 -5.95
N TYR A 77 22.42 -9.68 -5.35
CA TYR A 77 23.52 -8.72 -5.42
C TYR A 77 23.99 -8.31 -4.03
N GLY A 78 24.89 -9.10 -3.46
CA GLY A 78 25.86 -8.58 -2.51
C GLY A 78 26.80 -7.61 -3.25
N GLY A 79 26.54 -6.30 -3.15
CA GLY A 79 27.44 -5.33 -3.76
C GLY A 79 26.91 -3.91 -3.86
N LYS A 80 27.28 -3.09 -2.87
CA LYS A 80 27.60 -1.65 -2.97
C LYS A 80 26.52 -0.72 -3.58
N LEU A 81 25.83 0.02 -2.70
CA LEU A 81 25.00 1.18 -3.07
C LEU A 81 25.87 2.25 -3.77
N PRO A 82 25.52 2.70 -4.99
CA PRO A 82 26.20 3.82 -5.63
C PRO A 82 25.61 5.16 -5.18
N GLY A 83 26.50 6.04 -4.71
CA GLY A 83 26.48 7.50 -4.81
C GLY A 83 25.15 8.24 -4.73
N LEU A 84 24.89 8.83 -3.57
CA LEU A 84 24.17 10.10 -3.47
C LEU A 84 25.17 11.22 -3.79
N HIS A 85 24.85 12.06 -4.78
CA HIS A 85 25.53 13.33 -5.07
C HIS A 85 24.58 14.47 -4.71
#